data_AF-A0A7R9CCZ4-F1
#
_entry.id   AF-A0A7R9CCZ4-F1
#
_cell.length_a   1.000
_cell.length_b   1.000
_cell.length_c   1.000
_cell.angle_alpha   90.00
_cell.angle_beta   90.00
_cell.angle_gamma   90.00
#
_symmetry.space_group_name_H-M   'P 1'
#
loop_
_entity.id
_entity.type
_entity.pdbx_description
1 polymer ?
#
loop_
_entity_poly.entity_id
_entity_poly.type
_entity_poly.pdbx_seq_one_letter_code
_entity_poly.pdbx_strand_id
1 'polypeptide(L)'
;MDPGLRWPVDGASGEILVFQLDVGDKVGLLLLLFLKLLPCRSKDDIGRVALIGPCLDELGDDLRTFCDILTYRVWGVISSMANKSTTEIVDPLKEEHAGKVREVGSQAIWSLSSCKPGFGVDQLRDDCMESYWQSDGQLPHLVNIQFRRKTTVNDICIFTDYKLDESYTPSRISIRAGTNFNDLQEVEVMDLNEPSGWVLIPVKDIHERPIRTFMIQIAVISNHQNGRDTHMRQIKIHSPTEQQGTGADGLRNFTTIAFQQYSYIR
;
A
#
# COMPACT_ATOMS: atom_id res chain seq x y z
N MET A 1 -20.76 -40.41 -0.57
CA MET A 1 -20.80 -40.90 0.82
C MET A 1 -19.79 -40.09 1.58
N ASP A 2 -20.26 -39.32 2.56
CA ASP A 2 -19.45 -38.64 3.57
C ASP A 2 -18.49 -39.62 4.26
N PRO A 3 -17.33 -39.14 4.71
CA PRO A 3 -17.22 -38.96 6.14
C PRO A 3 -16.61 -37.60 6.49
N GLY A 4 -17.48 -36.69 6.91
CA GLY A 4 -17.11 -35.52 7.67
C GLY A 4 -16.33 -35.91 8.94
N LEU A 5 -15.08 -35.45 9.01
CA LEU A 5 -14.32 -35.44 10.24
C LEU A 5 -14.55 -34.09 10.93
N ARG A 6 -15.60 -34.01 11.76
CA ARG A 6 -15.79 -32.91 12.72
C ARG A 6 -14.90 -33.16 13.94
N TRP A 7 -14.04 -32.22 14.26
CA TRP A 7 -13.44 -32.09 15.59
C TRP A 7 -14.13 -30.94 16.33
N PRO A 8 -14.50 -31.09 17.61
CA PRO A 8 -15.02 -29.97 18.38
C PRO A 8 -13.84 -29.08 18.76
N VAL A 9 -13.76 -27.90 18.17
CA VAL A 9 -13.01 -26.78 18.75
C VAL A 9 -14.07 -25.77 19.14
N ASP A 10 -14.26 -25.60 20.45
CA ASP A 10 -15.20 -24.66 21.01
C ASP A 10 -15.01 -23.27 20.38
N GLY A 11 -16.02 -22.82 19.64
CA GLY A 11 -16.23 -21.41 19.30
C GLY A 11 -15.44 -20.80 18.13
N ALA A 12 -14.57 -21.54 17.42
CA ALA A 12 -13.77 -20.97 16.32
C ALA A 12 -14.17 -21.54 14.95
N SER A 13 -14.70 -20.69 14.06
CA SER A 13 -14.84 -21.00 12.63
C SER A 13 -13.57 -20.56 11.88
N GLY A 14 -12.95 -21.48 11.14
CA GLY A 14 -11.78 -21.22 10.29
C GLY A 14 -12.02 -21.72 8.87
N GLU A 15 -11.39 -21.07 7.88
CA GLU A 15 -11.34 -21.55 6.50
C GLU A 15 -10.06 -22.35 6.28
N ILE A 16 -10.18 -23.49 5.59
CA ILE A 16 -9.04 -24.30 5.16
C ILE A 16 -8.81 -23.99 3.68
N LEU A 17 -7.64 -23.42 3.37
CA LEU A 17 -7.21 -23.24 1.99
C LEU A 17 -6.23 -24.37 1.63
N VAL A 18 -6.60 -25.15 0.63
CA VAL A 18 -5.80 -26.25 0.10
C VAL A 18 -5.14 -25.76 -1.18
N PHE A 19 -3.81 -25.68 -1.20
CA PHE A 19 -3.05 -25.36 -2.40
C PHE A 19 -2.38 -26.61 -2.95
N GLN A 20 -2.63 -26.91 -4.23
CA GLN A 20 -1.89 -27.91 -4.97
C GLN A 20 -0.63 -27.26 -5.54
N LEU A 21 0.54 -27.70 -5.10
CA LEU A 21 1.83 -27.22 -5.57
C LEU A 21 2.41 -28.25 -6.54
N ASP A 22 2.66 -27.82 -7.77
CA ASP A 22 3.39 -28.58 -8.77
C ASP A 22 4.87 -28.15 -8.74
N VAL A 23 5.76 -29.05 -8.32
CA VAL A 23 7.21 -28.81 -8.31
C VAL A 23 7.90 -29.91 -9.11
N GLY A 24 8.01 -29.69 -10.42
CA GLY A 24 8.60 -30.66 -11.35
C GLY A 24 7.76 -31.94 -11.45
N ASP A 25 8.39 -33.11 -11.33
CA ASP A 25 7.72 -34.42 -11.42
C ASP A 25 7.00 -34.86 -10.13
N LYS A 26 6.85 -33.97 -9.14
CA LYS A 26 6.20 -34.28 -7.86
C LYS A 26 5.08 -33.29 -7.57
N VAL A 27 3.87 -33.83 -7.39
CA VAL A 27 2.68 -33.09 -6.94
C VAL A 27 2.61 -33.19 -5.42
N GLY A 28 2.64 -32.05 -4.72
CA GLY A 28 2.47 -31.97 -3.26
C GLY A 28 1.22 -31.18 -2.88
N LEU A 29 0.46 -31.66 -1.89
CA LEU A 29 -0.65 -30.94 -1.28
C LEU A 29 -0.16 -30.20 -0.04
N LEU A 30 -0.22 -28.87 -0.06
CA LEU A 30 0.05 -28.04 1.10
C LEU A 30 -1.28 -27.60 1.72
N LEU A 31 -1.55 -28.07 2.95
CA LEU A 31 -2.69 -27.62 3.76
C LEU A 31 -2.23 -26.51 4.70
N LEU A 32 -2.78 -25.31 4.52
CA LEU A 32 -2.65 -24.21 5.48
C LEU A 32 -3.95 -24.10 6.28
N LEU A 33 -3.86 -24.36 7.59
CA LEU A 33 -4.99 -24.22 8.51
C LEU A 33 -4.99 -22.82 9.13
N PHE A 34 -5.89 -21.95 8.69
CA PHE A 34 -6.10 -20.65 9.34
C PHE A 34 -7.07 -20.81 10.52
N LEU A 35 -6.52 -20.94 11.72
CA LEU A 35 -7.28 -20.62 12.93
C LEU A 35 -7.38 -19.09 13.00
N LYS A 36 -8.61 -18.56 12.99
CA LYS A 36 -8.91 -17.15 13.27
C LYS A 36 -8.45 -16.83 14.70
N LEU A 37 -7.15 -16.58 14.87
CA LEU A 37 -6.58 -16.18 16.14
C LEU A 37 -6.81 -14.67 16.30
N LEU A 38 -7.39 -14.35 17.44
CA LEU A 38 -7.52 -13.03 18.07
C LEU A 38 -6.29 -12.13 17.81
N PRO A 39 -6.44 -10.79 17.83
CA PRO A 39 -5.40 -9.85 17.39
C PRO A 39 -4.08 -10.12 18.12
N CYS A 40 -3.13 -10.73 17.41
CA CYS A 40 -1.80 -11.02 17.93
C CYS A 40 -1.01 -9.72 17.99
N ARG A 41 -0.51 -9.40 19.19
CA ARG A 41 0.11 -8.11 19.52
C ARG A 41 1.64 -8.15 19.46
N SER A 42 2.25 -9.28 19.10
CA SER A 42 3.71 -9.47 19.07
C SER A 42 4.15 -10.55 18.07
N LYS A 43 5.43 -10.50 17.65
CA LYS A 43 6.07 -11.51 16.77
C LYS A 43 6.18 -12.89 17.42
N ASP A 44 6.12 -12.97 18.75
CA ASP A 44 6.38 -14.21 19.49
C ASP A 44 5.13 -15.11 19.61
N ASP A 45 3.92 -14.57 19.34
CA ASP A 45 2.65 -15.31 19.47
C ASP A 45 2.34 -16.24 18.27
N ILE A 46 3.09 -16.13 17.17
CA ILE A 46 2.79 -16.81 15.88
C ILE A 46 3.43 -18.21 15.80
N GLY A 47 4.24 -18.61 16.79
CA GLY A 47 4.84 -19.95 16.87
C GLY A 47 3.85 -21.13 16.94
N ARG A 48 2.53 -20.88 16.84
CA ARG A 48 1.46 -21.87 16.87
C ARG A 48 0.64 -21.98 15.57
N VAL A 49 1.12 -21.46 14.44
CA VAL A 49 0.56 -21.87 13.13
C VAL A 49 1.09 -23.28 12.83
N ALA A 50 0.30 -24.29 13.19
CA ALA A 50 0.63 -25.68 12.95
C ALA A 50 0.58 -25.98 11.44
N LEU A 51 1.75 -26.11 10.81
CA LEU A 51 1.88 -26.80 9.54
C LEU A 51 1.51 -28.27 9.78
N ILE A 52 0.30 -28.67 9.41
CA ILE A 52 -0.09 -30.09 9.40
C ILE A 52 0.17 -30.62 7.98
N GLY A 53 1.39 -31.11 7.77
CA GLY A 53 1.83 -31.85 6.58
C GLY A 53 2.84 -32.93 7.00
N PRO A 54 2.89 -34.08 6.31
CA PRO A 54 3.62 -35.25 6.80
C PRO A 54 5.12 -34.99 6.80
N CYS A 55 5.75 -35.28 7.95
CA CYS A 55 7.18 -35.57 8.11
C CYS A 55 8.14 -34.63 7.33
N LEU A 56 8.47 -33.48 7.93
CA LEU A 56 9.48 -32.53 7.44
C LEU A 56 10.95 -33.00 7.65
N ASP A 57 11.16 -34.27 8.01
CA ASP A 57 12.48 -34.80 8.34
C ASP A 57 13.24 -35.43 7.14
N GLU A 58 12.61 -35.54 5.96
CA GLU A 58 13.22 -36.16 4.76
C GLU A 58 13.32 -35.23 3.52
N LEU A 59 13.20 -33.91 3.68
CA LEU A 59 13.28 -32.97 2.56
C LEU A 59 14.63 -32.22 2.60
N GLY A 60 15.48 -32.51 1.61
CA GLY A 60 16.82 -31.92 1.45
C GLY A 60 16.80 -30.39 1.33
N ASP A 61 17.98 -29.79 1.55
CA ASP A 61 18.18 -28.34 1.76
C ASP A 61 17.52 -27.42 0.71
N ASP A 62 17.36 -27.86 -0.54
CA ASP A 62 16.72 -27.09 -1.62
C ASP A 62 15.22 -26.79 -1.38
N LEU A 63 14.51 -27.64 -0.63
CA LEU A 63 13.09 -27.43 -0.30
C LEU A 63 12.87 -26.60 0.96
N ARG A 64 13.89 -26.47 1.84
CA ARG A 64 13.85 -25.55 2.99
C ARG A 64 13.86 -24.10 2.50
N THR A 65 14.70 -23.78 1.52
CA THR A 65 14.69 -22.45 0.89
C THR A 65 13.37 -22.17 0.19
N PHE A 66 12.73 -23.18 -0.41
CA PHE A 66 11.43 -23.03 -1.04
C PHE A 66 10.29 -22.81 -0.03
N CYS A 67 10.31 -23.53 1.10
CA CYS A 67 9.41 -23.30 2.23
C CYS A 67 9.61 -21.92 2.85
N ASP A 68 10.86 -21.44 2.98
CA ASP A 68 11.17 -20.07 3.44
C ASP A 68 10.62 -19.03 2.45
N ILE A 69 10.80 -19.23 1.14
CA ILE A 69 10.23 -18.32 0.12
C ILE A 69 8.69 -18.32 0.18
N LEU A 70 8.06 -19.47 0.41
CA LEU A 70 6.61 -19.57 0.56
C LEU A 70 6.12 -18.92 1.85
N THR A 71 6.77 -19.14 2.99
CA THR A 71 6.42 -18.45 4.25
C THR A 71 6.67 -16.95 4.16
N TYR A 72 7.72 -16.47 3.49
CA TYR A 72 7.93 -15.04 3.25
C TYR A 72 6.87 -14.43 2.32
N ARG A 73 6.48 -15.12 1.24
CA ARG A 73 5.43 -14.64 0.32
C ARG A 73 4.05 -14.67 0.98
N VAL A 74 3.75 -15.72 1.74
CA VAL A 74 2.51 -15.84 2.52
C VAL A 74 2.51 -14.84 3.70
N TRP A 75 3.65 -14.59 4.34
CA TRP A 75 3.82 -13.53 5.35
C TRP A 75 3.63 -12.13 4.77
N GLY A 76 4.10 -11.86 3.54
CA GLY A 76 3.83 -10.60 2.85
C GLY A 76 2.34 -10.36 2.67
N VAL A 77 1.59 -11.40 2.29
CA VAL A 77 0.13 -11.34 2.12
C VAL A 77 -0.58 -11.19 3.49
N ILE A 78 -0.20 -12.01 4.48
CA ILE A 78 -0.81 -12.00 5.83
C ILE A 78 -0.46 -10.74 6.62
N SER A 79 0.77 -10.23 6.54
CA SER A 79 1.19 -8.98 7.18
C SER A 79 0.46 -7.77 6.58
N SER A 80 0.12 -7.81 5.28
CA SER A 80 -0.75 -6.80 4.68
C SER A 80 -2.19 -6.87 5.23
N MET A 81 -2.68 -8.09 5.51
CA MET A 81 -4.02 -8.33 6.04
C MET A 81 -4.13 -8.07 7.56
N ALA A 82 -3.05 -8.24 8.32
CA ALA A 82 -3.07 -8.17 9.78
C ALA A 82 -2.84 -6.75 10.36
N ASN A 83 -2.44 -5.77 9.55
CA ASN A 83 -1.97 -4.47 10.07
C ASN A 83 -2.59 -3.22 9.46
N LYS A 84 -3.82 -3.28 8.93
CA LYS A 84 -4.53 -2.08 8.44
C LYS A 84 -5.98 -2.03 8.91
N SER A 85 -6.17 -1.71 10.19
CA SER A 85 -7.46 -1.24 10.70
C SER A 85 -7.32 -0.06 11.65
N THR A 86 -6.36 0.82 11.34
CA THR A 86 -6.33 2.17 11.93
C THR A 86 -5.94 3.14 10.82
N THR A 87 -6.93 3.68 10.12
CA THR A 87 -6.78 4.98 9.44
C THR A 87 -6.54 6.02 10.53
N GLU A 88 -5.31 6.13 11.01
CA GLU A 88 -4.91 7.26 11.83
C GLU A 88 -5.07 8.51 10.97
N ILE A 89 -5.82 9.49 11.48
CA ILE A 89 -5.98 10.81 10.84
C ILE A 89 -4.61 11.50 10.95
N VAL A 90 -3.78 11.31 9.95
CA VAL A 90 -2.46 11.93 9.87
C VAL A 90 -2.59 13.21 9.06
N ASP A 91 -2.25 14.33 9.68
CA ASP A 91 -2.07 15.60 8.95
C ASP A 91 -0.83 15.48 8.04
N PRO A 92 -0.99 15.42 6.70
CA PRO A 92 0.14 15.30 5.78
C PRO A 92 1.09 16.49 5.87
N LEU A 93 0.59 17.66 6.31
CA LEU A 93 1.40 18.84 6.46
C LEU A 93 2.41 18.69 7.60
N LYS A 94 2.19 17.80 8.57
CA LYS A 94 3.10 17.66 9.72
C LYS A 94 4.50 17.22 9.30
N GLU A 95 4.59 16.24 8.40
CA GLU A 95 5.88 15.71 7.93
C GLU A 95 6.53 16.64 6.88
N GLU A 96 5.71 17.37 6.10
CA GLU A 96 6.18 18.46 5.23
C GLU A 96 6.78 19.61 6.07
N HIS A 97 6.07 20.09 7.10
CA HIS A 97 6.53 21.13 8.02
C HIS A 97 7.76 20.70 8.83
N ALA A 98 7.89 19.41 9.14
CA ALA A 98 9.09 18.86 9.76
C ALA A 98 10.28 18.75 8.77
N GLY A 99 10.08 19.03 7.49
CA GLY A 99 11.11 18.98 6.45
C GLY A 99 11.62 17.58 6.12
N LYS A 100 10.91 16.53 6.57
CA LYS A 100 11.29 15.13 6.30
C LYS A 100 10.89 14.68 4.91
N VAL A 101 9.78 15.23 4.41
CA VAL A 101 9.28 14.97 3.07
C VAL A 101 9.04 16.27 2.32
N ARG A 102 8.93 16.19 0.99
CA ARG A 102 8.61 17.29 0.10
C ARG A 102 7.53 16.89 -0.90
N GLU A 103 6.59 17.79 -1.19
CA GLU A 103 5.61 17.63 -2.26
C GLU A 103 6.30 17.60 -3.63
N VAL A 104 5.97 16.61 -4.47
CA VAL A 104 6.54 16.43 -5.82
C VAL A 104 5.48 16.34 -6.91
N GLY A 105 4.19 16.47 -6.60
CA GLY A 105 3.10 16.46 -7.56
C GLY A 105 3.26 17.54 -8.63
N SER A 106 3.80 18.72 -8.30
CA SER A 106 4.07 19.80 -9.28
C SER A 106 5.07 19.40 -10.38
N GLN A 107 5.86 18.34 -10.17
CA GLN A 107 6.86 17.84 -11.12
C GLN A 107 6.29 16.78 -12.07
N ALA A 108 5.04 16.39 -11.88
CA ALA A 108 4.34 15.38 -12.66
C ALA A 108 3.28 15.99 -13.59
N ILE A 109 2.99 15.25 -14.65
CA ILE A 109 1.82 15.44 -15.50
C ILE A 109 0.70 14.55 -14.95
N TRP A 110 -0.48 15.13 -14.80
CA TRP A 110 -1.65 14.47 -14.22
C TRP A 110 -2.70 14.26 -15.31
N SER A 111 -3.32 13.08 -15.32
CA SER A 111 -4.47 12.79 -16.18
C SER A 111 -5.45 11.88 -15.46
N LEU A 112 -6.72 11.99 -15.84
CA LEU A 112 -7.83 11.25 -15.25
C LEU A 112 -8.44 10.31 -16.28
N SER A 113 -9.01 9.18 -15.85
CA SER A 113 -9.78 8.31 -16.74
C SER A 113 -10.99 9.04 -17.34
N SER A 114 -11.66 9.84 -16.52
CA SER A 114 -12.82 10.64 -16.89
C SER A 114 -13.00 11.78 -15.88
N CYS A 115 -13.75 12.81 -16.27
CA CYS A 115 -14.16 13.88 -15.35
C CYS A 115 -15.44 14.53 -15.85
N LYS A 116 -16.28 15.00 -14.92
CA LYS A 116 -17.34 15.94 -15.27
C LYS A 116 -16.75 17.31 -15.64
N PRO A 117 -17.37 18.07 -16.56
CA PRO A 117 -16.92 19.41 -16.89
C PRO A 117 -16.85 20.30 -15.63
N GLY A 118 -15.68 20.87 -15.35
CA GLY A 118 -15.44 21.73 -14.19
C GLY A 118 -15.02 21.00 -12.89
N PHE A 119 -14.93 19.67 -12.90
CA PHE A 119 -14.54 18.85 -11.76
C PHE A 119 -13.41 17.89 -12.17
N GLY A 120 -12.25 18.42 -12.55
CA GLY A 120 -11.13 17.69 -13.13
C GLY A 120 -9.87 17.71 -12.28
N VAL A 121 -8.71 17.69 -12.95
CA VAL A 121 -7.38 17.64 -12.30
C VAL A 121 -7.12 18.86 -11.42
N ASP A 122 -7.60 20.03 -11.84
CA ASP A 122 -7.32 21.29 -11.15
C ASP A 122 -7.84 21.25 -9.71
N GLN A 123 -9.02 20.68 -9.50
CA GLN A 123 -9.65 20.54 -8.18
C GLN A 123 -8.90 19.56 -7.28
N LEU A 124 -8.17 18.57 -7.82
CA LEU A 124 -7.37 17.62 -7.01
C LEU A 124 -6.11 18.23 -6.42
N ARG A 125 -5.82 19.48 -6.78
CA ARG A 125 -4.50 20.10 -6.60
C ARG A 125 -4.55 21.57 -6.20
N ASP A 126 -5.74 22.13 -5.98
CA ASP A 126 -5.94 23.56 -5.69
C ASP A 126 -5.77 23.90 -4.20
N ASP A 127 -5.45 22.91 -3.36
CA ASP A 127 -5.32 23.03 -1.91
C ASP A 127 -6.63 23.47 -1.21
N CYS A 128 -7.77 23.25 -1.86
CA CYS A 128 -9.10 23.49 -1.31
C CYS A 128 -9.78 22.14 -0.97
N MET A 129 -10.30 22.03 0.26
CA MET A 129 -11.02 20.80 0.68
C MET A 129 -12.48 20.79 0.24
N GLU A 130 -13.00 21.90 -0.27
CA GLU A 130 -14.40 22.03 -0.70
C GLU A 130 -14.59 21.60 -2.16
N SER A 131 -13.58 21.82 -3.00
CA SER A 131 -13.55 21.38 -4.39
C SER A 131 -13.18 19.89 -4.47
N TYR A 132 -13.51 19.27 -5.61
CA TYR A 132 -13.26 17.86 -5.85
C TYR A 132 -13.20 17.56 -7.34
N TRP A 133 -12.45 16.51 -7.69
CA TRP A 133 -12.68 15.78 -8.93
C TRP A 133 -13.92 14.92 -8.79
N GLN A 134 -14.73 14.90 -9.85
CA GLN A 134 -15.82 13.95 -10.00
C GLN A 134 -15.59 13.14 -11.27
N SER A 135 -15.47 11.82 -11.14
CA SER A 135 -15.41 10.94 -12.30
C SER A 135 -16.75 10.86 -13.04
N ASP A 136 -16.69 10.47 -14.31
CA ASP A 136 -17.87 10.26 -15.16
C ASP A 136 -17.58 9.13 -16.15
N GLY A 137 -17.53 7.90 -15.66
CA GLY A 137 -17.04 6.76 -16.45
C GLY A 137 -17.32 5.42 -15.82
N GLN A 138 -16.71 4.37 -16.38
CA GLN A 138 -16.75 3.04 -15.80
C GLN A 138 -15.58 2.85 -14.83
N LEU A 139 -15.80 2.08 -13.77
CA LEU A 139 -14.73 1.63 -12.89
C LEU A 139 -13.72 0.77 -13.66
N PRO A 140 -12.44 0.76 -13.23
CA PRO A 140 -11.87 1.60 -12.17
C PRO A 140 -11.68 3.06 -12.60
N HIS A 141 -11.92 4.01 -11.69
CA HIS A 141 -11.59 5.42 -11.96
C HIS A 141 -10.10 5.65 -11.69
N LEU A 142 -9.40 6.26 -12.63
CA LEU A 142 -7.94 6.32 -12.61
C LEU A 142 -7.45 7.75 -12.49
N VAL A 143 -6.46 7.96 -11.61
CA VAL A 143 -5.59 9.14 -11.60
C VAL A 143 -4.19 8.70 -11.97
N ASN A 144 -3.72 9.14 -13.13
CA ASN A 144 -2.38 8.84 -13.62
C ASN A 144 -1.45 10.02 -13.36
N ILE A 145 -0.33 9.74 -12.73
CA ILE A 145 0.72 10.70 -12.39
C ILE A 145 2.00 10.26 -13.09
N GLN A 146 2.47 11.06 -14.04
CA GLN A 146 3.67 10.76 -14.82
C GLN A 146 4.77 11.80 -14.54
N PHE A 147 5.88 11.35 -13.98
CA PHE A 147 7.05 12.18 -13.72
C PHE A 147 7.96 12.27 -14.94
N ARG A 148 8.55 13.46 -15.16
CA ARG A 148 9.54 13.67 -16.25
C ARG A 148 10.87 12.96 -16.00
N ARG A 149 11.18 12.65 -14.74
CA ARG A 149 12.39 11.96 -14.30
C ARG A 149 11.99 10.87 -13.31
N LYS A 150 12.86 9.88 -13.11
CA LYS A 150 12.60 8.82 -12.13
C LYS A 150 12.59 9.42 -10.72
N THR A 151 11.40 9.54 -10.13
CA THR A 151 11.18 10.23 -8.85
C THR A 151 11.05 9.19 -7.74
N THR A 152 11.68 9.48 -6.60
CA THR A 152 11.49 8.70 -5.37
C THR A 152 10.19 9.16 -4.71
N VAL A 153 9.29 8.24 -4.41
CA VAL A 153 8.01 8.50 -3.75
C VAL A 153 7.96 7.70 -2.46
N ASN A 154 7.69 8.38 -1.35
CA ASN A 154 7.57 7.79 -0.01
C ASN A 154 6.13 7.43 0.30
N ASP A 155 5.21 8.36 0.05
CA ASP A 155 3.81 8.23 0.38
C ASP A 155 2.93 9.11 -0.53
N ILE A 156 1.66 8.73 -0.60
CA ILE A 156 0.60 9.46 -1.28
C ILE A 156 -0.44 9.80 -0.23
N CYS A 157 -0.85 11.06 -0.16
CA CYS A 157 -1.90 11.52 0.73
C CYS A 157 -3.13 11.88 -0.09
N ILE A 158 -4.29 11.36 0.30
CA ILE A 158 -5.57 11.60 -0.36
C ILE A 158 -6.55 12.16 0.68
N PHE A 159 -7.20 13.29 0.37
CA PHE A 159 -8.27 13.83 1.19
C PHE A 159 -9.63 13.31 0.70
N THR A 160 -10.37 12.68 1.60
CA THR A 160 -11.70 12.13 1.33
C THR A 160 -12.56 12.24 2.59
N ASP A 161 -13.87 12.51 2.44
CA ASP A 161 -14.78 12.64 3.57
C ASP A 161 -16.10 11.93 3.30
N TYR A 162 -16.32 10.81 3.99
CA TYR A 162 -17.52 9.99 3.84
C TYR A 162 -18.80 10.73 4.21
N LYS A 163 -18.76 11.64 5.18
CA LYS A 163 -19.97 12.36 5.61
C LYS A 163 -20.42 13.38 4.57
N LEU A 164 -19.47 13.90 3.78
CA LEU A 164 -19.76 14.87 2.72
C LEU A 164 -20.10 14.19 1.39
N ASP A 165 -19.42 13.08 1.08
CA ASP A 165 -19.46 12.46 -0.24
C ASP A 165 -20.32 11.18 -0.30
N GLU A 166 -20.68 10.58 0.85
CA GLU A 166 -21.53 9.39 0.95
C GLU A 166 -21.10 8.27 -0.03
N SER A 167 -21.95 7.92 -1.00
CA SER A 167 -21.68 6.90 -2.03
C SER A 167 -20.55 7.26 -3.00
N TYR A 168 -20.17 8.53 -3.15
CA TYR A 168 -19.05 8.94 -4.01
C TYR A 168 -17.68 8.69 -3.37
N THR A 169 -17.66 8.31 -2.09
CA THR A 169 -16.44 8.05 -1.32
C THR A 169 -15.77 6.74 -1.76
N PRO A 170 -14.50 6.75 -2.19
CA PRO A 170 -13.75 5.51 -2.44
C PRO A 170 -13.79 4.56 -1.24
N SER A 171 -14.12 3.29 -1.47
CA SER A 171 -14.05 2.22 -0.46
C SER A 171 -12.83 1.32 -0.65
N ARG A 172 -12.29 1.24 -1.87
CA ARG A 172 -11.08 0.49 -2.17
C ARG A 172 -10.25 1.16 -3.22
N ILE A 173 -8.98 1.41 -2.90
CA ILE A 173 -8.00 2.03 -3.79
C ILE A 173 -6.82 1.09 -4.00
N SER A 174 -6.35 0.99 -5.24
CA SER A 174 -5.13 0.29 -5.66
C SER A 174 -4.11 1.32 -6.14
N ILE A 175 -2.91 1.30 -5.56
CA ILE A 175 -1.78 2.11 -5.99
C ILE A 175 -0.87 1.24 -6.86
N ARG A 176 -0.63 1.70 -8.07
CA ARG A 176 0.21 1.02 -9.05
C ARG A 176 1.39 1.89 -9.44
N ALA A 177 2.53 1.29 -9.72
CA ALA A 177 3.73 1.98 -10.17
C ALA A 177 4.42 1.25 -11.32
N GLY A 178 5.06 1.99 -12.21
CA GLY A 178 5.73 1.44 -13.39
C GLY A 178 6.54 2.49 -14.16
N THR A 179 7.08 2.10 -15.31
CA THR A 179 7.76 3.06 -16.20
C THR A 179 6.81 3.77 -17.15
N ASN A 180 5.73 3.10 -17.56
CA ASN A 180 4.70 3.56 -18.47
C ASN A 180 3.37 2.83 -18.21
N PHE A 181 2.36 3.03 -19.06
CA PHE A 181 1.04 2.43 -18.87
C PHE A 181 1.00 0.89 -18.99
N ASN A 182 1.96 0.29 -19.71
CA ASN A 182 1.92 -1.14 -20.04
C ASN A 182 2.63 -2.02 -19.00
N ASP A 183 3.39 -1.42 -18.07
CA ASP A 183 4.18 -2.15 -17.06
C ASP A 183 3.82 -1.75 -15.62
N LEU A 184 2.64 -1.16 -15.41
CA LEU A 184 2.14 -0.84 -14.08
C LEU A 184 1.93 -2.10 -13.25
N GLN A 185 2.54 -2.14 -12.07
CA GLN A 185 2.37 -3.20 -11.08
C GLN A 185 1.67 -2.65 -9.84
N GLU A 186 0.74 -3.43 -9.28
CA GLU A 186 0.09 -3.09 -8.02
C GLU A 186 1.09 -3.19 -6.87
N VAL A 187 1.33 -2.05 -6.23
CA VAL A 187 2.28 -1.91 -5.10
C VAL A 187 1.54 -2.02 -3.79
N GLU A 188 0.35 -1.42 -3.71
CA GLU A 188 -0.40 -1.33 -2.46
C GLU A 188 -1.91 -1.32 -2.74
N VAL A 189 -2.68 -1.99 -1.89
CA VAL A 189 -4.15 -1.97 -1.94
C VAL A 189 -4.66 -1.61 -0.56
N MET A 190 -5.52 -0.61 -0.51
CA MET A 190 -6.06 -0.11 0.74
C MET A 190 -7.57 -0.05 0.68
N ASP A 191 -8.19 -0.70 1.66
CA ASP A 191 -9.62 -0.57 1.94
C ASP A 191 -9.83 0.64 2.87
N LEU A 192 -10.79 1.48 2.51
CA LEU A 192 -11.18 2.69 3.20
C LEU A 192 -12.54 2.46 3.86
N ASN A 193 -12.61 2.57 5.17
CA ASN A 193 -13.86 2.39 5.92
C ASN A 193 -14.33 3.75 6.45
N GLU A 194 -15.28 4.36 5.76
CA GLU A 194 -15.87 5.67 6.08
C GLU A 194 -14.82 6.75 6.42
N PRO A 195 -13.80 6.95 5.57
CA PRO A 195 -12.70 7.86 5.88
C PRO A 195 -13.19 9.31 6.04
N SER A 196 -12.62 10.03 6.99
CA SER A 196 -13.01 11.42 7.31
C SER A 196 -11.75 12.29 7.46
N GLY A 197 -11.17 12.69 6.34
CA GLY A 197 -10.00 13.56 6.26
C GLY A 197 -8.88 13.01 5.39
N TRP A 198 -7.64 13.33 5.77
CA TRP A 198 -6.45 12.86 5.07
C TRP A 198 -6.17 11.38 5.35
N VAL A 199 -5.97 10.63 4.27
CA VAL A 199 -5.49 9.24 4.32
C VAL A 199 -4.09 9.18 3.73
N LEU A 200 -3.14 8.68 4.50
CA LEU A 200 -1.76 8.49 4.10
C LEU A 200 -1.55 7.04 3.63
N ILE A 201 -1.08 6.89 2.40
CA ILE A 201 -0.80 5.60 1.77
C ILE A 201 0.71 5.49 1.58
N PRO A 202 1.42 4.71 2.41
CA PRO A 202 2.84 4.45 2.22
C PRO A 202 3.05 3.71 0.90
N VAL A 203 4.03 4.14 0.10
CA VAL A 203 4.38 3.49 -1.16
C VAL A 203 5.79 2.94 -1.06
N LYS A 204 5.88 1.66 -0.65
CA LYS A 204 7.14 1.01 -0.31
C LYS A 204 7.45 -0.18 -1.20
N ASP A 205 8.74 -0.48 -1.37
CA ASP A 205 9.21 -1.70 -2.01
C ASP A 205 9.18 -2.90 -1.04
N ILE A 206 9.55 -4.08 -1.55
CA ILE A 206 9.68 -5.33 -0.77
C ILE A 206 10.66 -5.24 0.41
N HIS A 207 11.48 -4.19 0.46
CA HIS A 207 12.46 -3.93 1.51
C HIS A 207 12.04 -2.75 2.41
N GLU A 208 10.76 -2.36 2.40
CA GLU A 208 10.21 -1.26 3.20
C GLU A 208 10.81 0.12 2.86
N ARG A 209 11.35 0.30 1.65
CA ARG A 209 11.96 1.56 1.21
C ARG A 209 11.06 2.30 0.22
N PRO A 210 11.15 3.64 0.13
CA PRO A 210 10.45 4.43 -0.87
C PRO A 210 10.70 3.92 -2.29
N ILE A 211 9.65 3.82 -3.10
CA ILE A 211 9.78 3.36 -4.48
C ILE A 211 10.37 4.46 -5.39
N ARG A 212 11.10 4.05 -6.43
CA ARG A 212 11.58 4.96 -7.49
C ARG A 212 10.90 4.63 -8.80
N THR A 213 10.03 5.51 -9.28
CA THR A 213 9.16 5.25 -10.43
C THR A 213 9.08 6.44 -11.38
N PHE A 214 8.68 6.18 -12.63
CA PHE A 214 8.32 7.24 -13.58
C PHE A 214 6.82 7.49 -13.59
N MET A 215 6.03 6.49 -13.24
CA MET A 215 4.57 6.57 -13.29
C MET A 215 3.96 5.98 -12.02
N ILE A 216 2.94 6.66 -11.52
CA ILE A 216 2.03 6.18 -10.47
C ILE A 216 0.62 6.23 -11.06
N GLN A 217 -0.17 5.20 -10.78
CA GLN A 217 -1.59 5.17 -11.08
C GLN A 217 -2.36 4.85 -9.80
N ILE A 218 -3.24 5.77 -9.40
CA ILE A 218 -4.21 5.55 -8.33
C ILE A 218 -5.48 5.05 -9.01
N ALA A 219 -5.92 3.84 -8.66
CA ALA A 219 -7.12 3.22 -9.20
C ALA A 219 -8.16 3.07 -8.09
N VAL A 220 -9.26 3.82 -8.21
CA VAL A 220 -10.45 3.62 -7.37
C VAL A 220 -11.19 2.40 -7.92
N ILE A 221 -11.11 1.29 -7.18
CA ILE A 221 -11.66 -0.01 -7.59
C ILE A 221 -13.16 -0.09 -7.26
N SER A 222 -13.55 0.44 -6.11
CA SER A 222 -14.94 0.51 -5.67
C SER A 222 -15.18 1.73 -4.77
N ASN A 223 -16.43 2.17 -4.72
CA ASN A 223 -16.90 3.20 -3.80
C ASN A 223 -17.79 2.60 -2.70
N HIS A 224 -18.09 3.39 -1.68
CA HIS A 224 -19.08 3.03 -0.67
C HIS A 224 -20.47 2.93 -1.29
N GLN A 225 -21.34 2.10 -0.69
CA GLN A 225 -22.75 1.94 -1.10
C GLN A 225 -22.93 1.62 -2.60
N ASN A 226 -21.93 1.00 -3.25
CA ASN A 226 -21.89 0.75 -4.69
C ASN A 226 -22.05 2.01 -5.56
N GLY A 227 -21.54 3.15 -5.10
CA GLY A 227 -21.53 4.39 -5.87
C GLY A 227 -20.81 4.24 -7.21
N ARG A 228 -21.41 4.82 -8.26
CA ARG A 228 -20.93 4.70 -9.64
C ARG A 228 -19.70 5.57 -9.91
N ASP A 229 -19.76 6.84 -9.53
CA ASP A 229 -18.71 7.82 -9.71
C ASP A 229 -17.98 8.06 -8.38
N THR A 230 -16.81 8.69 -8.42
CA THR A 230 -16.01 8.96 -7.23
C THR A 230 -15.75 10.46 -7.04
N HIS A 231 -15.72 10.90 -5.79
CA HIS A 231 -15.19 12.20 -5.39
C HIS A 231 -13.85 12.01 -4.71
N MET A 232 -12.86 12.77 -5.16
CA MET A 232 -11.63 12.97 -4.41
C MET A 232 -11.33 14.46 -4.38
N ARG A 233 -11.01 14.97 -3.19
CA ARG A 233 -10.90 16.41 -2.95
C ARG A 233 -9.49 16.90 -3.18
N GLN A 234 -8.49 16.22 -2.60
CA GLN A 234 -7.10 16.63 -2.75
C GLN A 234 -6.16 15.41 -2.81
N ILE A 235 -5.09 15.50 -3.61
CA ILE A 235 -4.00 14.53 -3.60
C ILE A 235 -2.67 15.25 -3.47
N LYS A 236 -1.82 14.74 -2.57
CA LYS A 236 -0.42 15.13 -2.45
C LYS A 236 0.48 13.92 -2.62
N ILE A 237 1.63 14.12 -3.26
CA ILE A 237 2.63 13.07 -3.43
C ILE A 237 3.91 13.54 -2.79
N HIS A 238 4.41 12.75 -1.84
CA HIS A 238 5.58 13.09 -1.09
C HIS A 238 6.79 12.27 -1.53
N SER A 239 7.89 12.96 -1.78
CA SER A 239 9.22 12.39 -1.87
C SER A 239 9.91 12.55 -0.51
N PRO A 240 10.76 11.60 -0.08
CA PRO A 240 11.62 11.87 1.05
C PRO A 240 12.52 13.07 0.70
N THR A 241 12.64 14.01 1.63
CA THR A 241 13.69 15.03 1.56
C THR A 241 15.02 14.29 1.76
N GLU A 242 16.09 14.74 1.09
CA GLU A 242 17.43 14.24 1.42
C GLU A 242 17.77 14.66 2.85
N GLN A 243 17.29 13.91 3.84
CA GLN A 243 17.96 13.82 5.11
C GLN A 243 19.18 12.92 4.87
N GLN A 244 20.25 13.56 4.40
CA GLN A 244 21.52 13.44 5.10
C GLN A 244 21.99 11.98 5.37
N GLY A 245 22.37 11.27 4.30
CA GLY A 245 23.48 10.29 4.27
C GLY A 245 23.22 8.84 4.72
N THR A 246 22.86 7.95 3.79
CA THR A 246 23.09 6.48 3.89
C THR A 246 24.13 6.00 2.88
N GLY A 247 25.23 6.76 2.80
CA GLY A 247 26.44 6.46 2.05
C GLY A 247 27.57 7.34 2.57
N ALA A 248 28.76 7.29 1.97
CA ALA A 248 29.95 8.05 2.39
C ALA A 248 29.79 9.60 2.54
N ASP A 249 28.59 10.13 2.27
CA ASP A 249 28.13 11.50 2.54
C ASP A 249 27.62 11.75 3.98
N GLY A 250 27.66 10.77 4.89
CA GLY A 250 27.32 10.95 6.31
C GLY A 250 28.16 12.01 7.06
N LEU A 251 29.20 12.55 6.43
CA LEU A 251 30.00 13.69 6.91
C LEU A 251 29.39 15.07 6.64
N ARG A 252 28.30 15.18 5.86
CA ARG A 252 27.74 16.49 5.45
C ARG A 252 26.78 17.12 6.46
N ASN A 253 26.56 16.48 7.59
CA ASN A 253 25.57 16.91 8.58
C ASN A 253 26.26 17.77 9.62
N PHE A 254 26.74 18.93 9.22
CA PHE A 254 27.26 19.89 10.17
C PHE A 254 26.14 20.31 11.13
N THR A 255 26.23 19.84 12.38
CA THR A 255 25.24 20.13 13.42
C THR A 255 25.48 21.50 14.04
N THR A 256 26.71 22.00 13.98
CA THR A 256 27.09 23.29 14.53
C THR A 256 27.04 24.38 13.45
N ILE A 257 26.55 25.56 13.83
CA ILE A 257 26.48 26.75 12.96
C ILE A 257 27.86 27.07 12.35
N ALA A 258 28.92 26.89 13.17
CA ALA A 258 30.31 27.12 12.76
C ALA A 258 30.78 26.26 11.60
N PHE A 259 30.23 25.05 11.43
CA PHE A 259 30.55 24.20 10.28
C PHE A 259 29.53 24.33 9.15
N GLN A 260 28.26 24.62 9.46
CA GLN A 260 27.22 24.85 8.45
C GLN A 260 27.55 26.02 7.50
N GLN A 261 28.27 27.05 7.96
CA GLN A 261 28.70 28.16 7.12
C GLN A 261 29.58 27.74 5.93
N TYR A 262 30.22 26.57 6.00
CA TYR A 262 31.07 26.04 4.93
C TYR A 262 30.36 24.97 4.07
N SER A 263 29.06 24.73 4.31
CA SER A 263 28.32 23.65 3.64
C SER A 263 27.94 23.93 2.19
N TYR A 264 27.82 25.21 1.79
CA TYR A 264 27.57 25.62 0.41
C TYR A 264 28.30 26.92 0.09
N ILE A 265 28.80 27.03 -1.13
CA ILE A 265 29.29 28.29 -1.71
C ILE A 265 28.09 28.91 -2.42
N ARG A 266 27.80 30.18 -2.14
CA ARG A 266 26.67 30.91 -2.72
C ARG A 266 27.11 31.80 -3.87
#